data_AF-A0A1B8TLC1-F1
#
_entry.id   AF-A0A1B8TLC1-F1
#
_cell.length_a   1.000
_cell.length_b   1.000
_cell.length_c   1.000
_cell.angle_alpha   90.00
_cell.angle_beta   90.00
_cell.angle_gamma   90.00
#
_symmetry.space_group_name_H-M   'P 1'
#
loop_
_entity.id
_entity.type
_entity.pdbx_description
1 polymer ?
#
loop_
_entity_poly.entity_id
_entity_poly.type
_entity_poly.pdbx_seq_one_letter_code
_entity_poly.pdbx_strand_id
1 'polypeptide(L)'
;MPPRSKVKQLPPEMKAWLDQYLVDTNFSGYEALSAELEARGYSIGKSALHAYGQSFEDRLAALRESSEQAKAVVTAAPDNEGAVNEALMRLVQDHLFKLLMASEGKLDLPKVAKAVAELGRASVVQLKWKAEFRDRAEAAAAKVDKITTKGGLSAQARDEIRREILGMAS
;
A
#
# COMPACT_ATOMS: atom_id res chain seq x y z
N MET A 1 -0.80 -6.63 37.74
CA MET A 1 -0.71 -6.02 36.38
C MET A 1 0.76 -6.01 36.00
N PRO A 2 1.18 -6.57 34.85
CA PRO A 2 2.58 -6.53 34.45
C PRO A 2 3.04 -5.07 34.28
N PRO A 3 4.30 -4.75 34.64
CA PRO A 3 4.81 -3.39 34.55
C PRO A 3 4.71 -2.86 33.12
N ARG A 4 4.28 -1.61 32.95
CA ARG A 4 4.17 -0.96 31.63
C ARG A 4 5.57 -0.93 30.99
N SER A 5 5.66 -1.33 29.72
CA SER A 5 6.93 -1.33 28.99
C SER A 5 7.59 0.06 29.07
N LYS A 6 8.81 0.11 29.59
CA LYS A 6 9.60 1.35 29.69
C LYS A 6 9.86 1.97 28.31
N VAL A 7 9.94 1.15 27.26
CA VAL A 7 10.08 1.61 25.87
C VAL A 7 8.85 2.41 25.41
N LYS A 8 7.64 2.04 25.87
CA LYS A 8 6.41 2.79 25.55
C LYS A 8 6.29 4.15 26.26
N GLN A 9 7.18 4.43 27.20
CA GLN A 9 7.23 5.68 27.95
C GLN A 9 8.28 6.64 27.39
N LEU A 10 9.06 6.21 26.39
CA LEU A 10 10.02 7.10 25.72
C LEU A 10 9.27 8.23 24.99
N PRO A 11 9.79 9.47 25.03
CA PRO A 11 9.31 10.54 24.18
C PRO A 11 9.38 10.15 22.70
N PRO A 12 8.51 10.70 21.83
CA PRO A 12 8.45 10.33 20.42
C PRO A 12 9.80 10.43 19.70
N GLU A 13 10.59 11.47 19.98
CA GLU A 13 11.91 11.67 19.37
C GLU A 13 12.91 10.58 19.77
N MET A 14 12.97 10.23 21.06
CA MET A 14 13.84 9.15 21.53
C MET A 14 13.39 7.78 21.07
N LYS A 15 12.08 7.59 20.95
CA LYS A 15 11.53 6.39 20.36
C LYS A 15 11.92 6.25 18.90
N ALA A 16 11.84 7.32 18.11
CA ALA A 16 12.27 7.32 16.71
C ALA A 16 13.77 7.04 16.58
N TRP A 17 14.60 7.64 17.45
CA TRP A 17 16.03 7.33 17.50
C TRP A 17 16.31 5.85 17.83
N LEU A 18 15.61 5.29 18.83
CA LEU A 18 15.73 3.87 19.19
C LEU A 18 15.35 2.97 18.01
N ASP A 19 14.25 3.29 17.33
CA ASP A 19 13.77 2.54 16.17
C ASP A 19 14.81 2.58 15.04
N GLN A 20 15.40 3.75 14.77
CA GLN A 20 16.47 3.90 13.78
C GLN A 20 17.72 3.10 14.16
N TYR A 21 18.17 3.23 15.41
CA TYR A 21 19.35 2.51 15.91
C TYR A 21 19.21 0.99 15.76
N LEU A 22 18.03 0.44 16.08
CA LEU A 22 17.75 -0.98 15.92
C LEU A 22 17.82 -1.42 14.45
N VAL A 23 17.37 -0.59 13.52
CA VAL A 23 17.49 -0.87 12.08
C VAL A 23 18.95 -0.82 11.64
N ASP A 24 19.69 0.22 12.01
CA ASP A 24 21.09 0.43 11.60
C ASP A 24 22.03 -0.67 12.13
N THR A 25 21.72 -1.21 13.31
CA THR A 25 22.46 -2.31 13.93
C THR A 25 21.91 -3.69 13.59
N ASN A 26 20.93 -3.78 12.69
CA ASN A 26 20.27 -5.02 12.31
C ASN A 26 19.81 -5.85 13.53
N PHE A 27 19.12 -5.18 14.46
CA PHE A 27 18.53 -5.75 15.68
C PHE A 27 19.53 -6.47 16.59
N SER A 28 20.76 -5.96 16.65
CA SER A 28 21.86 -6.52 17.46
C SER A 28 22.41 -5.50 18.47
N GLY A 29 23.36 -5.91 19.32
CA GLY A 29 24.06 -4.97 20.21
C GLY A 29 23.23 -4.39 21.36
N TYR A 30 22.23 -5.12 21.88
CA TYR A 30 21.32 -4.64 22.93
C TYR A 30 21.98 -4.19 24.24
N GLU A 31 23.19 -4.68 24.55
CA GLU A 31 23.95 -4.23 25.72
C GLU A 31 24.49 -2.81 25.53
N ALA A 32 25.09 -2.53 24.37
CA ALA A 32 25.54 -1.19 24.01
C ALA A 32 24.36 -0.22 23.90
N LEU A 33 23.24 -0.66 23.33
CA LEU A 33 22.01 0.12 23.24
C LEU A 33 21.44 0.47 24.64
N SER A 34 21.49 -0.47 25.58
CA SER A 34 21.07 -0.23 26.96
C SER A 34 21.94 0.84 27.62
N ALA A 35 23.26 0.78 27.45
CA ALA A 35 24.19 1.76 27.99
C ALA A 35 24.00 3.16 27.36
N GLU A 36 23.78 3.22 26.05
CA GLU A 36 23.53 4.47 25.32
C GLU A 36 22.23 5.14 25.77
N LEU A 37 21.15 4.36 25.96
CA LEU A 37 19.90 4.87 26.52
C LEU A 37 20.08 5.38 27.95
N GLU A 38 20.89 4.69 28.76
CA GLU A 38 21.20 5.12 30.13
C GLU A 38 21.99 6.44 30.16
N ALA A 39 22.99 6.60 29.27
CA ALA A 39 23.71 7.86 29.09
C ALA A 39 22.79 9.02 28.67
N ARG A 40 21.69 8.72 27.99
CA ARG A 40 20.64 9.67 27.58
C ARG A 40 19.55 9.88 28.64
N GLY A 41 19.68 9.27 29.82
CA GLY A 41 18.75 9.43 30.94
C GLY A 41 17.61 8.40 30.99
N TYR A 42 17.65 7.34 30.19
CA TYR A 42 16.60 6.32 30.11
C TYR A 42 17.13 4.93 30.52
N SER A 43 16.84 4.51 31.75
CA SER A 43 17.25 3.19 32.25
C SER A 43 16.30 2.07 31.75
N ILE A 44 16.65 1.46 30.62
CA ILE A 44 15.92 0.34 30.00
C ILE A 44 16.87 -0.84 29.80
N GLY A 45 16.62 -1.95 30.48
CA GLY A 45 17.48 -3.13 30.39
C GLY A 45 17.37 -3.90 29.08
N LYS A 46 18.44 -4.62 28.73
CA LYS A 46 18.62 -5.48 27.55
C LYS A 46 17.39 -6.30 27.17
N SER A 47 16.79 -7.03 28.12
CA SER A 47 15.65 -7.93 27.83
C SER A 47 14.41 -7.18 27.35
N ALA A 48 14.17 -5.96 27.87
CA ALA A 48 13.04 -5.14 27.43
C ALA A 48 13.27 -4.58 26.03
N LEU A 49 14.53 -4.21 25.71
CA LEU A 49 14.93 -3.76 24.38
C LEU A 49 14.85 -4.90 23.37
N HIS A 50 15.25 -6.11 23.74
CA HIS A 50 15.16 -7.29 22.88
C HIS A 50 13.71 -7.64 22.56
N ALA A 51 12.84 -7.72 23.57
CA ALA A 51 11.41 -8.00 23.36
C ALA A 51 10.75 -6.92 22.47
N TYR A 52 11.14 -5.66 22.66
CA TYR A 52 10.70 -4.57 21.80
C TYR A 52 11.23 -4.70 20.37
N GLY A 53 12.54 -4.92 20.23
CA GLY A 53 13.25 -5.05 18.97
C GLY A 53 12.69 -6.17 18.12
N GLN A 54 12.43 -7.34 18.71
CA GLN A 54 11.85 -8.47 18.00
C GLN A 54 10.43 -8.18 17.49
N SER A 55 9.56 -7.60 18.32
CA SER A 55 8.23 -7.17 17.86
C SER A 55 8.31 -6.09 16.78
N PHE A 56 9.33 -5.24 16.80
CA PHE A 56 9.53 -4.21 15.79
C PHE A 56 10.07 -4.81 14.48
N GLU A 57 11.01 -5.75 14.57
CA GLU A 57 11.54 -6.52 13.45
C GLU A 57 10.44 -7.29 12.71
N ASP A 58 9.58 -8.00 13.45
CA ASP A 58 8.44 -8.74 12.86
C ASP A 58 7.52 -7.80 12.07
N ARG A 59 7.22 -6.62 12.63
CA ARG A 59 6.39 -5.61 11.95
C ARG A 59 7.07 -5.05 10.70
N LEU A 60 8.37 -4.81 10.76
CA LEU A 60 9.13 -4.30 9.62
C LEU A 60 9.28 -5.36 8.52
N ALA A 61 9.48 -6.63 8.89
CA ALA A 61 9.52 -7.75 7.97
C ALA A 61 8.20 -7.91 7.22
N ALA A 62 7.07 -7.87 7.93
CA ALA A 62 5.74 -7.92 7.31
C ALA A 62 5.50 -6.74 6.34
N LEU A 63 5.96 -5.53 6.70
CA LEU A 63 5.87 -4.37 5.80
C LEU A 63 6.74 -4.50 4.55
N ARG A 64 7.97 -5.02 4.69
CA ARG A 64 8.88 -5.28 3.57
C ARG A 64 8.27 -6.33 2.63
N GLU A 65 7.76 -7.42 3.18
CA GLU A 65 7.10 -8.47 2.39
C GLU A 65 5.91 -7.91 1.60
N SER A 66 5.03 -7.16 2.26
CA SER A 66 3.89 -6.50 1.61
C SER A 66 4.33 -5.52 0.50
N SER A 67 5.40 -4.76 0.74
CA SER A 67 5.94 -3.81 -0.25
C SER A 67 6.54 -4.51 -1.46
N GLU A 68 7.28 -5.61 -1.26
CA GLU A 68 7.83 -6.42 -2.34
C GLU A 68 6.72 -7.12 -3.14
N GLN A 69 5.67 -7.62 -2.48
CA GLN A 69 4.49 -8.16 -3.15
C GLN A 69 3.80 -7.11 -4.02
N ALA A 70 3.59 -5.89 -3.50
CA ALA A 70 3.02 -4.79 -4.27
C ALA A 70 3.89 -4.41 -5.48
N LYS A 71 5.21 -4.37 -5.30
CA LYS A 71 6.17 -4.09 -6.37
C LYS A 71 6.19 -5.18 -7.44
N ALA A 72 6.12 -6.46 -7.04
CA ALA A 72 6.02 -7.59 -7.95
C ALA A 72 4.74 -7.51 -8.80
N VAL A 73 3.62 -7.12 -8.19
CA VAL A 73 2.35 -6.88 -8.90
C VAL A 73 2.47 -5.77 -9.95
N VAL A 74 3.10 -4.63 -9.60
CA VAL A 74 3.33 -3.53 -10.55
C VAL A 74 4.27 -3.95 -11.68
N THR A 75 5.34 -4.69 -11.35
CA THR A 75 6.36 -5.12 -12.33
C THR A 75 5.82 -6.16 -13.31
N ALA A 76 4.87 -6.99 -12.89
CA ALA A 76 4.26 -8.00 -13.76
C ALA A 76 3.33 -7.40 -14.83
N ALA A 77 2.87 -6.15 -14.65
CA ALA A 77 1.91 -5.51 -15.53
C ALA A 77 2.10 -3.96 -15.57
N PRO A 78 3.27 -3.45 -16.01
CA PRO A 78 3.60 -2.03 -15.93
C PRO A 78 2.67 -1.13 -16.74
N ASP A 79 2.18 -1.62 -17.89
CA ASP A 79 1.31 -0.88 -18.81
C ASP A 79 -0.18 -1.28 -18.68
N ASN A 80 -0.53 -2.01 -17.62
CA ASN A 80 -1.91 -2.45 -17.38
C ASN A 80 -2.30 -2.16 -15.94
N GLU A 81 -2.58 -0.89 -15.66
CA GLU A 81 -3.08 -0.41 -14.37
C GLU A 81 -4.30 -1.21 -13.88
N GLY A 82 -5.12 -1.72 -14.79
CA GLY A 82 -6.26 -2.59 -14.47
C GLY A 82 -5.81 -3.89 -13.81
N ALA A 83 -4.83 -4.58 -14.40
CA ALA A 83 -4.26 -5.81 -13.87
C ALA A 83 -3.53 -5.59 -12.54
N VAL A 84 -2.81 -4.47 -12.40
CA VAL A 84 -2.15 -4.07 -11.14
C VAL A 84 -3.18 -3.91 -10.02
N ASN A 85 -4.27 -3.19 -10.29
CA ASN A 85 -5.34 -2.98 -9.31
C ASN A 85 -6.06 -4.27 -8.93
N GLU A 86 -6.30 -5.16 -9.90
CA GLU A 86 -6.91 -6.48 -9.65
C GLU A 86 -6.01 -7.37 -8.78
N ALA A 87 -4.71 -7.38 -9.05
CA ALA A 87 -3.74 -8.14 -8.27
C ALA A 87 -3.54 -7.57 -6.85
N LEU A 88 -3.57 -6.24 -6.68
CA LEU A 88 -3.58 -5.62 -5.35
C LEU A 88 -4.82 -6.02 -4.55
N MET A 89 -5.99 -6.06 -5.19
CA MET A 89 -7.22 -6.53 -4.57
C MET A 89 -7.14 -8.00 -4.12
N ARG A 90 -6.51 -8.87 -4.92
CA ARG A 90 -6.25 -10.26 -4.53
C ARG A 90 -5.31 -10.36 -3.32
N LEU A 91 -4.26 -9.54 -3.25
CA LEU A 91 -3.37 -9.50 -2.09
C LEU A 91 -4.10 -9.07 -0.82
N VAL A 92 -4.95 -8.04 -0.90
CA VAL A 92 -5.78 -7.59 0.23
C VAL A 92 -6.73 -8.70 0.69
N GLN A 93 -7.36 -9.42 -0.24
CA GLN A 93 -8.21 -10.57 0.09
C GLN A 93 -7.42 -11.70 0.78
N ASP A 94 -6.22 -12.04 0.29
CA ASP A 94 -5.35 -13.05 0.88
C ASP A 94 -4.94 -12.67 2.32
N HIS A 95 -4.54 -11.42 2.56
CA HIS A 95 -4.23 -10.94 3.91
C HIS A 95 -5.44 -10.97 4.84
N LEU A 96 -6.63 -10.59 4.37
CA LEU A 96 -7.85 -10.68 5.17
C LEU A 96 -8.20 -12.14 5.51
N PHE A 97 -7.96 -13.07 4.58
CA PHE A 97 -8.13 -14.49 4.83
C PHE A 97 -7.12 -15.03 5.86
N LYS A 98 -5.84 -14.69 5.72
CA LYS A 98 -4.79 -15.05 6.70
C LYS A 98 -5.10 -14.51 8.10
N LEU A 99 -5.56 -13.26 8.20
CA LEU A 99 -6.00 -12.67 9.47
C LEU A 99 -7.19 -13.41 10.07
N LEU A 100 -8.14 -13.83 9.24
CA LEU A 100 -9.31 -14.60 9.67
C LEU A 100 -8.90 -15.98 10.20
N MET A 101 -8.00 -16.67 9.51
CA MET A 101 -7.43 -17.96 9.95
C MET A 101 -6.61 -17.84 11.24
N ALA A 102 -5.77 -16.80 11.35
CA ALA A 102 -4.93 -16.57 12.53
C ALA A 102 -5.72 -16.08 13.76
N SER A 103 -6.97 -15.65 13.58
CA SER A 103 -7.76 -15.05 14.65
C SER A 103 -8.36 -16.05 15.64
N GLU A 104 -8.37 -17.36 15.33
CA GLU A 104 -8.98 -18.41 16.17
C GLU A 104 -10.39 -18.03 16.70
N GLY A 105 -11.18 -17.30 15.91
CA GLY A 105 -12.53 -16.87 16.30
C GLY A 105 -12.60 -15.60 17.16
N LYS A 106 -11.49 -14.88 17.37
CA LYS A 106 -11.44 -13.59 18.09
C LYS A 106 -11.76 -12.39 17.20
N LEU A 107 -11.84 -12.57 15.89
CA LEU A 107 -12.23 -11.50 14.97
C LEU A 107 -13.75 -11.44 14.79
N ASP A 108 -14.26 -10.21 14.73
CA ASP A 108 -15.64 -9.93 14.32
C ASP A 108 -15.79 -10.20 12.81
N LEU A 109 -16.14 -11.45 12.48
CA LEU A 109 -16.34 -11.93 11.12
C LEU A 109 -17.30 -11.04 10.30
N PRO A 110 -18.45 -10.58 10.84
CA PRO A 110 -19.30 -9.58 10.19
C PRO A 110 -18.54 -8.30 9.79
N LYS A 111 -17.69 -7.78 10.66
CA LYS A 111 -16.91 -6.56 10.38
C LYS A 111 -15.87 -6.78 9.27
N VAL A 112 -15.22 -7.95 9.25
CA VAL A 112 -14.29 -8.33 8.15
C VAL A 112 -15.03 -8.46 6.83
N ALA A 113 -16.15 -9.19 6.82
CA ALA A 113 -16.96 -9.39 5.62
C ALA A 113 -17.46 -8.06 5.06
N LYS A 114 -17.85 -7.12 5.95
CA LYS A 114 -18.22 -5.76 5.55
C LYS A 114 -17.05 -5.00 4.92
N ALA A 115 -15.86 -5.04 5.52
CA ALA A 115 -14.68 -4.39 4.96
C ALA A 115 -14.31 -4.95 3.58
N VAL A 116 -14.34 -6.28 3.41
CA VAL A 116 -14.14 -6.95 2.12
C VAL A 116 -15.20 -6.52 1.10
N ALA A 117 -16.47 -6.45 1.49
CA ALA A 117 -17.56 -6.06 0.61
C ALA A 117 -17.47 -4.58 0.19
N GLU A 118 -17.06 -3.69 1.09
CA GLU A 118 -16.82 -2.27 0.79
C GLU A 118 -15.65 -2.10 -0.17
N LEU A 119 -14.55 -2.81 0.04
CA LEU A 119 -13.42 -2.89 -0.89
C LEU A 119 -13.87 -3.39 -2.27
N GLY A 120 -14.61 -4.51 -2.33
CA GLY A 120 -15.14 -5.04 -3.57
C GLY A 120 -16.06 -4.06 -4.32
N ARG A 121 -16.93 -3.33 -3.60
CA ARG A 121 -17.77 -2.28 -4.21
C ARG A 121 -16.94 -1.13 -4.75
N ALA A 122 -15.94 -0.66 -4.01
CA ALA A 122 -15.05 0.41 -4.47
C ALA A 122 -14.34 0.03 -5.77
N SER A 123 -13.83 -1.21 -5.87
CA SER A 123 -13.21 -1.71 -7.10
C SER A 123 -14.19 -1.77 -8.28
N VAL A 124 -15.42 -2.26 -8.06
CA VAL A 124 -16.44 -2.30 -9.11
C VAL A 124 -16.81 -0.89 -9.58
N VAL A 125 -16.95 0.07 -8.66
CA VAL A 125 -17.23 1.47 -8.99
C VAL A 125 -16.08 2.07 -9.82
N GLN A 126 -14.83 1.82 -9.42
CA GLN A 126 -13.66 2.28 -10.16
C GLN A 126 -13.59 1.70 -11.58
N LEU A 127 -13.88 0.40 -11.73
CA LEU A 127 -13.92 -0.26 -13.05
C LEU A 127 -15.04 0.31 -13.93
N LYS A 128 -16.23 0.54 -13.36
CA LYS A 128 -17.33 1.19 -14.07
C LYS A 128 -16.94 2.60 -14.52
N TRP A 129 -16.32 3.39 -13.65
CA TRP A 129 -15.89 4.73 -14.00
C TRP A 129 -14.82 4.73 -15.09
N LYS A 130 -13.84 3.81 -15.04
CA LYS A 130 -12.85 3.63 -16.12
C LYS A 130 -13.53 3.29 -17.45
N ALA A 131 -14.49 2.37 -17.45
CA ALA A 131 -15.25 2.01 -18.65
C ALA A 131 -16.07 3.19 -19.19
N GLU A 132 -16.82 3.88 -18.32
CA GLU A 132 -17.60 5.06 -18.69
C GLU A 132 -16.72 6.19 -19.25
N PHE A 133 -15.53 6.39 -18.68
CA PHE A 133 -14.60 7.39 -19.15
C PHE A 133 -14.05 7.05 -20.54
N ARG A 134 -13.72 5.78 -20.78
CA ARG A 134 -13.33 5.28 -22.11
C ARG A 134 -14.44 5.47 -23.13
N ASP A 135 -15.68 5.08 -22.81
CA ASP A 135 -16.83 5.26 -23.70
C ASP A 135 -17.04 6.75 -24.05
N ARG A 136 -16.86 7.65 -23.07
CA ARG A 136 -16.94 9.10 -23.29
C ARG A 136 -15.81 9.61 -24.17
N ALA A 137 -14.59 9.11 -24.00
CA ALA A 137 -13.44 9.47 -24.84
C ALA A 137 -13.65 8.99 -26.28
N GLU A 138 -14.12 7.76 -26.50
CA GLU A 138 -14.46 7.23 -27.82
C GLU A 138 -15.58 8.05 -28.49
N ALA A 139 -16.62 8.41 -27.73
CA ALA A 139 -17.70 9.26 -28.23
C ALA A 139 -17.22 10.69 -28.58
N ALA A 140 -16.30 11.24 -27.79
CA ALA A 140 -15.69 12.54 -28.06
C ALA A 140 -14.81 12.49 -29.32
N ALA A 141 -13.97 11.48 -29.45
CA ALA A 141 -13.15 11.24 -30.63
C ALA A 141 -14.00 11.15 -31.91
N ALA A 142 -15.08 10.36 -31.89
CA ALA A 142 -15.99 10.22 -33.02
C ALA A 142 -16.72 11.53 -33.39
N LYS A 143 -17.02 12.40 -32.42
CA LYS A 143 -17.59 13.73 -32.69
C LYS A 143 -16.57 14.66 -33.32
N VAL A 144 -15.35 14.69 -32.79
CA VAL A 144 -14.25 15.52 -33.30
C VAL A 144 -13.90 15.09 -34.73
N ASP A 145 -13.85 13.80 -35.03
CA ASP A 145 -13.63 13.30 -36.39
C ASP A 145 -14.66 13.83 -37.40
N LYS A 146 -15.94 13.88 -37.02
CA LYS A 146 -17.00 14.44 -37.88
C LYS A 146 -16.79 15.93 -38.13
N ILE A 147 -16.35 16.68 -37.12
CA ILE A 147 -16.08 18.12 -37.22
C ILE A 147 -14.85 18.36 -38.10
N THR A 148 -13.75 17.64 -37.87
CA THR A 148 -12.49 17.83 -38.61
C THR A 148 -12.60 17.38 -40.06
N THR A 149 -13.40 16.34 -40.35
CA THR A 149 -13.72 15.93 -41.72
C THR A 149 -14.50 17.00 -42.47
N LYS A 150 -15.48 17.64 -41.82
CA LYS A 150 -16.24 18.76 -42.40
C LYS A 150 -15.38 20.03 -42.55
N GLY A 151 -14.44 20.25 -41.63
CA GLY A 151 -13.52 21.38 -41.65
C GLY A 151 -12.34 21.25 -42.62
N GLY A 152 -12.22 20.13 -43.34
CA GLY A 152 -11.18 19.94 -44.36
C GLY A 152 -9.78 19.66 -43.83
N LEU A 153 -9.64 19.21 -42.57
CA LEU A 153 -8.32 18.81 -42.04
C LEU A 153 -7.78 17.58 -42.78
N SER A 154 -6.45 17.52 -42.90
CA SER A 154 -5.76 16.35 -43.46
C SER A 154 -6.04 15.09 -42.65
N ALA A 155 -5.94 13.91 -43.28
CA ALA A 155 -6.12 12.64 -42.58
C ALA A 155 -5.15 12.49 -41.40
N GLN A 156 -3.90 12.91 -41.59
CA GLN A 156 -2.85 12.84 -40.57
C GLN A 156 -3.18 13.67 -39.33
N ALA A 157 -3.65 14.91 -39.49
CA ALA A 157 -4.04 15.76 -38.35
C ALA A 157 -5.25 15.19 -37.60
N ARG A 158 -6.18 14.51 -38.28
CA ARG A 158 -7.34 13.87 -37.66
C ARG A 158 -6.94 12.66 -36.81
N ASP A 159 -6.06 11.82 -37.34
CA ASP A 159 -5.57 10.65 -36.61
C ASP A 159 -4.76 11.04 -35.37
N GLU A 160 -4.00 12.13 -35.46
CA GLU A 160 -3.25 12.68 -34.33
C GLU A 160 -4.19 13.20 -33.22
N ILE A 161 -5.20 14.00 -33.58
CA ILE A 161 -6.21 14.48 -32.63
C ILE A 161 -7.00 13.32 -32.00
N ARG A 162 -7.36 12.30 -32.79
CA ARG A 162 -8.04 11.10 -32.27
C ARG A 162 -7.18 10.36 -31.26
N ARG A 163 -5.88 10.19 -31.54
CA ARG A 163 -4.94 9.53 -30.65
C ARG A 163 -4.80 10.27 -29.32
N GLU A 164 -4.70 11.60 -29.35
CA GLU A 164 -4.64 12.41 -28.12
C GLU A 164 -5.90 12.22 -27.26
N ILE A 165 -7.09 12.26 -27.86
CA ILE A 165 -8.37 12.10 -27.12
C ILE A 165 -8.47 10.71 -26.49
N LEU A 166 -8.09 9.65 -27.21
CA LEU A 166 -8.13 8.29 -26.70
C LEU A 166 -7.02 8.03 -25.66
N GLY A 167 -5.87 8.69 -25.81
CA GLY A 167 -4.76 8.65 -24.85
C GLY A 167 -5.14 9.19 -23.48
N MET A 168 -6.11 10.11 -23.39
CA MET A 168 -6.61 10.62 -22.11
C MET A 168 -7.34 9.56 -21.27
N ALA A 169 -7.86 8.49 -21.90
CA ALA A 169 -8.65 7.44 -21.24
C ALA A 169 -7.93 6.07 -21.21
N SER A 170 -6.63 6.06 -21.49
CA SER A 170 -5.76 4.89 -21.45
C SER A 170 -5.28 4.58 -20.04
#